data_AF-A0A2R5GNL2-F1
#
_entry.id   AF-A0A2R5GNL2-F1
#
_cell.length_a   1.000
_cell.length_b   1.000
_cell.length_c   1.000
_cell.angle_alpha   90.00
_cell.angle_beta   90.00
_cell.angle_gamma   90.00
#
_symmetry.space_group_name_H-M   'P 1'
#
loop_
_entity.id
_entity.type
_entity.pdbx_description
1 polymer ?
#
loop_
_entity_poly.entity_id
_entity_poly.type
_entity_poly.pdbx_seq_one_letter_code
_entity_poly.pdbx_strand_id
1 'polypeptide(L)'
;MTMAGAGSRRAAAAMVAGLALTAAVSPVAAQNDCTNLPTIPNMFNAQLKPVLGPCSGNGECINNVCVCYEGFTGRSDFLNTEGEDCQINTDVIRGLWSINLILCLINFGRAFPSIKMRWDQFAEVKARKNAMGEQHSMRRNRGLAALLLAAFIMYPAMAGMAILMLVRPEEERVGITPGATVFFGAARISFYTSIYLFQPALIGSLLKGSRATQYLIHRTYVISAVLSAMGVLTGILPFIELFAGDNGKGAVAQAVYLSTMGLTLLQIACLGIQAQWTKGRVVKALDMSYELTRSDRTLELKAALVAMERENVVQTGGQALIYIVLVFVPYVANFHSYWLPVGWFAYIILGVKVAKTTIDNKFGTGSKSGTASTGPADSTSPNSGDTSGFRAQQTQVDSTTRRYEEQVTSFVHMSEEDDDYV
;
A
#
# COMPACT_ATOMS: atom_id res chain seq x y z
N MET A 1 5.09 18.79 14.08
CA MET A 1 4.95 17.65 13.12
C MET A 1 5.64 16.36 13.60
N THR A 2 5.64 16.04 14.90
CA THR A 2 6.41 14.91 15.48
C THR A 2 5.59 13.66 15.82
N MET A 3 4.27 13.65 15.59
CA MET A 3 3.41 12.50 15.97
C MET A 3 3.19 11.43 14.88
N ALA A 4 3.57 11.66 13.61
CA ALA A 4 3.30 10.69 12.53
C ALA A 4 4.24 9.48 12.53
N GLY A 5 5.44 9.57 13.12
CA GLY A 5 6.43 8.49 13.11
C GLY A 5 6.19 7.35 14.09
N ALA A 6 5.38 7.55 15.14
CA ALA A 6 5.16 6.55 16.19
C ALA A 6 4.27 5.39 15.72
N GLY A 7 3.34 5.64 14.80
CA GLY A 7 2.40 4.61 14.33
C GLY A 7 3.07 3.51 13.50
N SER A 8 4.01 3.87 12.61
CA SER A 8 4.67 2.89 11.74
C SER A 8 5.60 1.96 12.50
N ARG A 9 6.31 2.47 13.52
CA ARG A 9 7.20 1.64 14.35
C ARG A 9 6.40 0.65 15.21
N ARG A 10 5.23 1.06 15.71
CA ARG A 10 4.31 0.19 16.46
C ARG A 10 3.71 -0.90 15.59
N ALA A 11 3.37 -0.62 14.34
CA ALA A 11 2.87 -1.64 13.41
C ALA A 11 3.94 -2.69 13.07
N ALA A 12 5.17 -2.26 12.79
CA ALA A 12 6.29 -3.18 12.57
C ALA A 12 6.63 -3.99 13.83
N ALA A 13 6.64 -3.35 15.01
CA ALA A 13 6.87 -4.03 16.28
C ALA A 13 5.75 -5.04 16.62
N ALA A 14 4.49 -4.73 16.33
CA ALA A 14 3.37 -5.65 16.52
C ALA A 14 3.47 -6.88 15.61
N MET A 15 3.91 -6.71 14.36
CA MET A 15 4.16 -7.85 13.45
C MET A 15 5.35 -8.71 13.91
N VAL A 16 6.43 -8.09 14.39
CA VAL A 16 7.61 -8.80 14.91
C VAL A 16 7.31 -9.52 16.24
N ALA A 17 6.50 -8.93 17.12
CA ALA A 17 6.06 -9.58 18.36
C ALA A 17 5.17 -10.81 18.09
N GLY A 18 4.34 -10.77 17.04
CA GLY A 18 3.60 -11.95 16.58
C GLY A 18 4.52 -13.09 16.13
N LEU A 19 5.63 -12.77 15.44
CA LEU A 19 6.64 -13.75 14.99
C LEU A 19 7.40 -14.41 16.16
N ALA A 20 7.72 -13.65 17.20
CA ALA A 20 8.47 -14.16 18.35
C ALA A 20 7.63 -15.13 19.21
N LEU A 21 6.29 -14.97 19.23
CA LEU A 21 5.40 -15.88 19.96
C LEU A 21 5.26 -17.25 19.28
N THR A 22 5.44 -17.33 17.97
CA THR A 22 5.32 -18.59 17.21
C THR A 22 6.62 -19.40 17.15
N ALA A 23 7.77 -18.79 17.43
CA ALA A 23 9.09 -19.42 17.27
C ALA A 23 9.65 -20.07 18.54
N ALA A 24 8.96 -19.94 19.68
CA ALA A 24 9.42 -20.45 20.98
C ALA A 24 8.79 -21.79 21.34
N VAL A 25 9.01 -22.84 20.53
CA VAL A 25 8.77 -24.21 20.99
C VAL A 25 9.92 -25.12 20.57
N SER A 26 10.59 -25.70 21.57
CA SER A 26 11.73 -26.63 21.47
C SER A 26 11.27 -28.06 21.84
N PRO A 27 12.07 -29.09 21.53
CA PRO A 27 11.55 -30.35 20.99
C PRO A 27 11.28 -31.40 22.06
N VAL A 28 10.35 -32.31 21.76
CA VAL A 28 10.20 -33.59 22.47
C VAL A 28 10.15 -34.71 21.43
N ALA A 29 10.98 -35.72 21.65
CA ALA A 29 11.01 -36.93 20.85
C ALA A 29 9.89 -37.90 21.28
N ALA A 30 9.12 -38.39 20.31
CA ALA A 30 8.52 -39.72 20.37
C ALA A 30 8.13 -40.21 18.96
N GLN A 31 8.83 -41.25 18.51
CA GLN A 31 8.42 -42.25 17.52
C GLN A 31 7.38 -43.18 18.20
N ASN A 32 6.41 -43.82 17.56
CA ASN A 32 6.37 -44.39 16.21
C ASN A 32 4.97 -44.28 15.58
N ASP A 33 5.00 -44.08 14.26
CA ASP A 33 3.92 -44.22 13.27
C ASP A 33 2.76 -43.24 13.23
N CYS A 34 3.03 -42.15 12.49
CA CYS A 34 2.15 -41.26 11.69
C CYS A 34 2.90 -40.50 10.57
N THR A 35 4.17 -40.77 10.24
CA THR A 35 4.66 -41.95 9.51
C THR A 35 6.19 -41.87 9.46
N ASN A 36 6.92 -42.96 9.76
CA ASN A 36 8.34 -43.03 9.41
C ASN A 36 8.49 -43.02 7.87
N LEU A 37 8.91 -41.91 7.27
CA LEU A 37 9.32 -41.87 5.87
C LEU A 37 10.83 -41.57 5.77
N PRO A 38 11.62 -42.48 5.15
CA PRO A 38 13.02 -42.22 4.83
C PRO A 38 13.10 -41.02 3.88
N THR A 39 13.87 -40.03 4.33
CA THR A 39 14.33 -38.86 3.59
C THR A 39 14.86 -39.23 2.21
N ILE A 40 14.21 -38.77 1.15
CA ILE A 40 14.90 -38.50 -0.12
C ILE A 40 15.26 -37.01 -0.12
N PRO A 41 16.52 -36.62 -0.33
CA PRO A 41 16.92 -35.23 -0.46
C PRO A 41 16.51 -34.70 -1.83
N ASN A 42 15.20 -34.64 -2.10
CA ASN A 42 14.67 -33.78 -3.13
C ASN A 42 14.25 -32.49 -2.41
N MET A 43 14.97 -31.38 -2.66
CA MET A 43 14.62 -30.06 -2.10
C MET A 43 13.18 -29.62 -2.44
N PHE A 44 12.53 -30.30 -3.38
CA PHE A 44 11.16 -30.06 -3.82
C PHE A 44 10.13 -31.06 -3.26
N ASN A 45 10.54 -32.07 -2.49
CA ASN A 45 9.66 -33.07 -1.88
C ASN A 45 9.82 -33.04 -0.35
N ALA A 46 9.84 -31.82 0.20
CA ALA A 46 9.91 -31.59 1.63
C ALA A 46 8.55 -31.95 2.25
N GLN A 47 8.36 -33.23 2.56
CA GLN A 47 7.30 -33.63 3.48
C GLN A 47 7.58 -32.95 4.83
N LEU A 48 6.66 -32.04 5.20
CA LEU A 48 6.66 -31.33 6.46
C LEU A 48 6.70 -32.35 7.61
N LYS A 49 7.82 -32.41 8.34
CA LYS A 49 7.88 -33.17 9.58
C LYS A 49 7.13 -32.37 10.65
N PRO A 50 6.17 -32.97 11.38
CA PRO A 50 5.50 -32.26 12.45
C PRO A 50 6.52 -31.90 13.55
N VAL A 51 6.55 -30.62 13.92
CA VAL A 51 7.56 -30.06 14.83
C VAL A 51 7.26 -30.41 16.29
N LEU A 52 6.00 -30.75 16.61
CA LEU A 52 5.45 -30.85 17.96
C LEU A 52 4.99 -32.26 18.37
N GLY A 53 5.51 -33.31 17.71
CA GLY A 53 5.11 -34.69 17.95
C GLY A 53 4.01 -35.17 16.99
N PRO A 54 3.37 -36.34 17.24
CA PRO A 54 2.32 -36.88 16.39
C PRO A 54 1.21 -35.85 16.16
N CYS A 55 0.86 -35.59 14.90
CA CYS A 55 -0.20 -34.65 14.52
C CYS A 55 -0.05 -33.25 15.15
N SER A 56 1.19 -32.78 15.34
CA SER A 56 1.55 -31.53 16.02
C SER A 56 0.98 -31.37 17.44
N GLY A 57 0.67 -32.49 18.11
CA GLY A 57 0.09 -32.50 19.45
C GLY A 57 -1.39 -32.13 19.52
N ASN A 58 -2.06 -31.91 18.38
CA ASN A 58 -3.48 -31.54 18.32
C ASN A 58 -4.33 -32.60 17.61
N GLY A 59 -3.91 -33.86 17.68
CA GLY A 59 -4.66 -34.97 17.13
C GLY A 59 -4.16 -36.31 17.62
N GLU A 60 -4.91 -37.34 17.29
CA GLU A 60 -4.54 -38.72 17.48
C GLU A 60 -4.14 -39.35 16.15
N CYS A 61 -3.25 -40.32 16.25
CA CYS A 61 -2.74 -41.01 15.10
C CYS A 61 -3.34 -42.40 15.02
N ILE A 62 -4.23 -42.57 14.03
CA ILE A 62 -5.02 -43.78 13.89
C ILE A 62 -4.72 -44.33 12.49
N ASN A 63 -4.08 -45.48 12.43
CA ASN A 63 -3.72 -46.15 11.17
C ASN A 63 -2.93 -45.25 10.20
N ASN A 64 -1.89 -44.56 10.69
CA ASN A 64 -1.06 -43.63 9.91
C ASN A 64 -1.80 -42.40 9.34
N VAL A 65 -2.99 -42.10 9.85
CA VAL A 65 -3.74 -40.89 9.52
C VAL A 65 -3.91 -40.05 10.78
N CYS A 66 -3.60 -38.77 10.68
CA CYS A 66 -3.85 -37.81 11.73
C CYS A 66 -5.34 -37.44 11.80
N VAL A 67 -5.98 -37.81 12.91
CA VAL A 67 -7.34 -37.44 13.26
C VAL A 67 -7.26 -36.26 14.22
N CYS A 68 -7.57 -35.06 13.73
CA CYS A 68 -7.44 -33.83 14.51
C CYS A 68 -8.50 -33.72 15.61
N TYR A 69 -8.10 -33.15 16.76
CA TYR A 69 -9.06 -32.77 17.79
C TYR A 69 -10.01 -31.66 17.30
N GLU A 70 -11.13 -31.51 17.99
CA GLU A 70 -12.11 -30.47 17.69
C GLU A 70 -11.44 -29.08 17.64
N GLY A 71 -11.75 -28.31 16.58
CA GLY A 71 -11.16 -27.00 16.34
C GLY A 71 -9.79 -27.00 15.65
N PHE A 72 -9.20 -28.17 15.37
CA PHE A 72 -7.94 -28.30 14.64
C PHE A 72 -8.12 -28.97 13.27
N THR A 73 -7.27 -28.59 12.32
CA THR A 73 -7.27 -29.14 10.96
C THR A 73 -5.87 -29.16 10.35
N GLY A 74 -5.68 -30.00 9.33
CA GLY A 74 -4.54 -29.96 8.43
C GLY A 74 -4.78 -29.18 7.14
N ARG A 75 -6.00 -28.68 6.92
CA ARG A 75 -6.37 -27.96 5.68
C ARG A 75 -5.89 -26.52 5.73
N SER A 76 -4.91 -26.16 4.89
CA SER A 76 -4.44 -24.78 4.73
C SER A 76 -4.75 -24.23 3.34
N ASP A 77 -4.66 -22.92 3.18
CA ASP A 77 -4.60 -22.27 1.88
C ASP A 77 -3.36 -22.76 1.11
N PHE A 78 -3.49 -23.05 -0.19
CA PHE A 78 -2.47 -23.61 -1.10
C PHE A 78 -1.91 -24.99 -0.77
N LEU A 79 -1.80 -25.37 0.51
CA LEU A 79 -1.19 -26.64 0.92
C LEU A 79 -2.12 -27.40 1.86
N ASN A 80 -2.64 -28.52 1.39
CA ASN A 80 -3.53 -29.36 2.17
C ASN A 80 -2.76 -30.51 2.85
N THR A 81 -2.52 -30.38 4.16
CA THR A 81 -1.90 -31.42 4.98
C THR A 81 -2.94 -32.23 5.76
N GLU A 82 -4.19 -32.30 5.28
CA GLU A 82 -5.25 -33.11 5.90
C GLU A 82 -4.89 -34.59 5.91
N GLY A 83 -5.04 -35.20 7.09
CA GLY A 83 -4.65 -36.58 7.37
C GLY A 83 -3.15 -36.74 7.67
N GLU A 84 -2.34 -35.71 7.48
CA GLU A 84 -0.89 -35.72 7.75
C GLU A 84 -0.53 -34.92 9.01
N ASP A 85 -1.23 -33.81 9.26
CA ASP A 85 -0.95 -32.93 10.40
C ASP A 85 -2.18 -32.16 10.87
N CYS A 86 -2.15 -31.66 12.12
CA CYS A 86 -3.24 -30.94 12.79
C CYS A 86 -2.80 -29.59 13.38
N GLN A 87 -1.99 -28.84 12.66
CA GLN A 87 -1.38 -27.59 13.17
C GLN A 87 -2.29 -26.34 13.10
N ILE A 88 -3.43 -26.41 12.42
CA ILE A 88 -4.26 -25.24 12.14
C ILE A 88 -5.47 -25.21 13.07
N ASN A 89 -5.56 -24.20 13.92
CA ASN A 89 -6.70 -23.92 14.78
C ASN A 89 -7.70 -23.03 14.03
N THR A 90 -8.89 -23.57 13.78
CA THR A 90 -9.93 -22.91 12.97
C THR A 90 -10.55 -21.71 13.70
N ASP A 91 -10.63 -21.72 15.03
CA ASP A 91 -11.17 -20.61 15.82
C ASP A 91 -10.23 -19.41 15.84
N VAL A 92 -8.91 -19.65 15.89
CA VAL A 92 -7.92 -18.56 15.75
C VAL A 92 -8.02 -17.92 14.37
N ILE A 93 -8.18 -18.71 13.30
CA ILE A 93 -8.39 -18.19 11.94
C ILE A 93 -9.67 -17.36 11.86
N ARG A 94 -10.79 -17.86 12.41
CA ARG A 94 -12.05 -17.09 12.52
C ARG A 94 -11.83 -15.77 13.26
N GLY A 95 -11.10 -15.79 14.37
CA GLY A 95 -10.76 -14.58 15.12
C GLY A 95 -9.95 -13.57 14.29
N LEU A 96 -8.93 -14.03 13.58
CA LEU A 96 -8.10 -13.18 12.72
C LEU A 96 -8.90 -12.56 11.56
N TRP A 97 -9.78 -13.33 10.92
CA TRP A 97 -10.67 -12.80 9.88
C TRP A 97 -11.75 -11.86 10.43
N SER A 98 -12.25 -12.10 11.64
CA SER A 98 -13.16 -11.17 12.33
C SER A 98 -12.49 -9.81 12.55
N ILE A 99 -11.26 -9.82 13.05
CA ILE A 99 -10.45 -8.61 13.22
C ILE A 99 -10.22 -7.94 11.87
N ASN A 100 -9.90 -8.71 10.83
CA ASN A 100 -9.70 -8.19 9.47
C ASN A 100 -10.95 -7.46 8.95
N LEU A 101 -12.12 -8.07 9.11
CA LEU A 101 -13.40 -7.49 8.69
C LEU A 101 -13.70 -6.19 9.43
N ILE A 102 -13.54 -6.16 10.76
CA ILE A 102 -13.75 -4.96 11.57
C ILE A 102 -12.80 -3.84 11.13
N LEU A 103 -11.51 -4.16 10.98
CA LEU A 103 -10.52 -3.19 10.50
C LEU A 103 -10.87 -2.69 9.10
N CYS A 104 -11.29 -3.57 8.19
CA CYS A 104 -11.69 -3.24 6.83
C CYS A 104 -12.84 -2.22 6.83
N LEU A 105 -13.91 -2.48 7.58
CA LEU A 105 -15.09 -1.61 7.67
C LEU A 105 -14.77 -0.24 8.29
N ILE A 106 -14.04 -0.22 9.42
CA ILE A 106 -13.65 1.04 10.08
C ILE A 106 -12.79 1.90 9.15
N ASN A 107 -11.79 1.29 8.52
CA ASN A 107 -10.85 2.03 7.68
C ASN A 107 -11.49 2.49 6.36
N PHE A 108 -12.39 1.69 5.78
CA PHE A 108 -13.20 2.12 4.65
C PHE A 108 -14.08 3.33 5.02
N GLY A 109 -14.80 3.28 6.14
CA GLY A 109 -15.59 4.40 6.64
C GLY A 109 -14.76 5.67 6.87
N ARG A 110 -13.51 5.52 7.35
CA ARG A 110 -12.59 6.65 7.55
C ARG A 110 -11.97 7.19 6.25
N ALA A 111 -11.79 6.34 5.23
CA ALA A 111 -11.27 6.74 3.93
C ALA A 111 -12.35 7.40 3.06
N PHE A 112 -13.62 7.04 3.25
CA PHE A 112 -14.72 7.47 2.40
C PHE A 112 -14.84 9.01 2.22
N PRO A 113 -14.76 9.86 3.28
CA PRO A 113 -14.81 11.30 3.11
C PRO A 113 -13.68 11.84 2.22
N SER A 114 -12.48 11.28 2.35
CA SER A 114 -11.31 11.66 1.55
C SER A 114 -11.51 11.31 0.08
N ILE A 115 -12.08 10.14 -0.18
CA ILE A 115 -12.37 9.66 -1.54
C ILE A 115 -13.45 10.53 -2.18
N LYS A 116 -14.52 10.84 -1.44
CA LYS A 116 -15.57 11.75 -1.89
C LYS A 116 -15.01 13.12 -2.25
N MET A 117 -14.23 13.72 -1.36
CA MET A 117 -13.61 15.03 -1.62
C MET A 117 -12.73 15.01 -2.89
N ARG A 118 -11.98 13.93 -3.15
CA ARG A 118 -11.17 13.79 -4.36
C ARG A 118 -12.00 13.61 -5.63
N TRP A 119 -13.11 12.89 -5.51
CA TRP A 119 -14.07 12.77 -6.59
C TRP A 119 -14.68 14.14 -6.94
N ASP A 120 -15.10 14.91 -5.95
CA ASP A 120 -15.69 16.24 -6.13
C ASP A 120 -14.68 17.19 -6.81
N GLN A 121 -13.42 17.20 -6.34
CA GLN A 121 -12.34 17.97 -6.97
C GLN A 121 -12.12 17.58 -8.45
N PHE A 122 -12.16 16.28 -8.77
CA PHE A 122 -12.04 15.83 -10.14
C PHE A 122 -13.25 16.24 -10.99
N ALA A 123 -14.46 16.16 -10.43
CA ALA A 123 -15.68 16.57 -11.11
C ALA A 123 -15.64 18.07 -11.46
N GLU A 124 -15.19 18.92 -10.54
CA GLU A 124 -15.01 20.36 -10.75
C GLU A 124 -13.97 20.65 -11.85
N VAL A 125 -12.80 20.00 -11.79
CA VAL A 125 -11.75 20.19 -12.81
C VAL A 125 -12.23 19.72 -14.17
N LYS A 126 -12.94 18.59 -14.23
CA LYS A 126 -13.52 18.06 -15.46
C LYS A 126 -14.56 19.03 -16.04
N ALA A 127 -15.44 19.58 -15.21
CA ALA A 127 -16.42 20.57 -15.64
C ALA A 127 -15.75 21.83 -16.21
N ARG A 128 -14.71 22.35 -15.54
CA ARG A 128 -13.94 23.51 -16.00
C ARG A 128 -13.23 23.24 -17.34
N LYS A 129 -12.58 22.08 -17.49
CA LYS A 129 -11.88 21.70 -18.72
C LYS A 129 -12.85 21.47 -19.88
N ASN A 130 -13.99 20.83 -19.62
CA ASN A 130 -15.05 20.68 -20.62
C ASN A 130 -15.60 22.05 -21.08
N ALA A 131 -15.73 23.03 -20.19
CA ALA A 131 -16.14 24.39 -20.54
C ALA A 131 -15.11 25.11 -21.44
N MET A 132 -13.84 24.70 -21.41
CA MET A 132 -12.78 25.18 -22.30
C MET A 132 -12.65 24.35 -23.58
N GLY A 133 -13.54 23.38 -23.82
CA GLY A 133 -13.46 22.48 -24.98
C GLY A 133 -12.44 21.36 -24.85
N GLU A 134 -11.77 21.21 -23.71
CA GLU A 134 -10.79 20.16 -23.46
C GLU A 134 -11.42 18.94 -22.78
N GLN A 135 -11.12 17.74 -23.28
CA GLN A 135 -11.57 16.50 -22.65
C GLN A 135 -10.63 16.07 -21.51
N HIS A 136 -11.15 16.08 -20.27
CA HIS A 136 -10.41 15.56 -19.11
C HIS A 136 -10.86 14.14 -18.73
N SER A 137 -10.00 13.15 -19.01
CA SER A 137 -10.25 11.74 -18.70
C SER A 137 -9.73 11.34 -17.32
N MET A 138 -10.45 10.43 -16.64
CA MET A 138 -10.02 9.84 -15.37
C MET A 138 -8.68 9.10 -15.49
N ARG A 139 -8.33 8.60 -16.68
CA ARG A 139 -7.04 7.95 -16.94
C ARG A 139 -5.84 8.90 -16.71
N ARG A 140 -6.04 10.22 -16.87
CA ARG A 140 -5.04 11.25 -16.56
C ARG A 140 -4.91 11.48 -15.04
N ASN A 141 -5.95 11.20 -14.25
CA ASN A 141 -5.94 11.30 -12.79
C ASN A 141 -5.73 9.92 -12.12
N ARG A 142 -4.51 9.39 -12.26
CA ARG A 142 -4.12 8.07 -11.73
C ARG A 142 -4.27 7.95 -10.21
N GLY A 143 -4.09 9.05 -9.48
CA GLY A 143 -4.29 9.08 -8.02
C GLY A 143 -5.74 8.80 -7.63
N LEU A 144 -6.70 9.42 -8.31
CA LEU A 144 -8.12 9.11 -8.10
C LEU A 144 -8.45 7.68 -8.55
N ALA A 145 -7.94 7.25 -9.71
CA ALA A 145 -8.17 5.88 -10.20
C ALA A 145 -7.69 4.82 -9.18
N ALA A 146 -6.52 5.02 -8.57
CA ALA A 146 -5.99 4.17 -7.51
C ALA A 146 -6.93 4.11 -6.29
N LEU A 147 -7.42 5.27 -5.83
CA LEU A 147 -8.34 5.35 -4.69
C LEU A 147 -9.67 4.64 -4.98
N LEU A 148 -10.21 4.81 -6.19
CA LEU A 148 -11.45 4.14 -6.60
C LEU A 148 -11.25 2.62 -6.71
N LEU A 149 -10.11 2.17 -7.22
CA LEU A 149 -9.76 0.75 -7.30
C LEU A 149 -9.70 0.12 -5.91
N ALA A 150 -9.06 0.81 -4.96
CA ALA A 150 -9.04 0.38 -3.56
C ALA A 150 -10.46 0.36 -2.95
N ALA A 151 -11.25 1.41 -3.16
CA ALA A 151 -12.60 1.55 -2.59
C ALA A 151 -13.60 0.51 -3.09
N PHE A 152 -13.62 0.28 -4.40
CA PHE A 152 -14.70 -0.46 -5.06
C PHE A 152 -14.33 -1.90 -5.42
N ILE A 153 -13.05 -2.25 -5.41
CA ILE A 153 -12.60 -3.63 -5.68
C ILE A 153 -11.90 -4.21 -4.45
N MET A 154 -10.87 -3.54 -3.94
CA MET A 154 -10.05 -4.09 -2.85
C MET A 154 -10.85 -4.28 -1.56
N TYR A 155 -11.46 -3.22 -1.01
CA TYR A 155 -12.20 -3.33 0.26
C TYR A 155 -13.38 -4.31 0.19
N PRO A 156 -14.23 -4.31 -0.85
CA PRO A 156 -15.29 -5.30 -1.01
C PRO A 156 -14.76 -6.73 -1.15
N ALA A 157 -13.68 -6.94 -1.92
CA ALA A 157 -13.10 -8.27 -2.04
C ALA A 157 -12.51 -8.76 -0.71
N MET A 158 -11.88 -7.87 0.04
CA MET A 158 -11.35 -8.19 1.37
C MET A 158 -12.46 -8.53 2.37
N ALA A 159 -13.53 -7.73 2.39
CA ALA A 159 -14.69 -8.00 3.23
C ALA A 159 -15.40 -9.31 2.83
N GLY A 160 -15.55 -9.55 1.52
CA GLY A 160 -16.14 -10.77 0.97
C GLY A 160 -15.36 -12.03 1.40
N MET A 161 -14.03 -12.00 1.25
CA MET A 161 -13.15 -13.06 1.74
C MET A 161 -13.31 -13.29 3.25
N ALA A 162 -13.32 -12.21 4.04
CA ALA A 162 -13.44 -12.31 5.49
C ALA A 162 -14.78 -12.93 5.91
N ILE A 163 -15.89 -12.50 5.30
CA ILE A 163 -17.22 -13.07 5.55
C ILE A 163 -17.23 -14.55 5.18
N LEU A 164 -16.71 -14.89 4.02
CA LEU A 164 -16.66 -16.26 3.51
C LEU A 164 -15.83 -17.18 4.44
N MET A 165 -14.68 -16.71 4.91
CA MET A 165 -13.85 -17.41 5.90
C MET A 165 -14.49 -17.49 7.30
N LEU A 166 -15.36 -16.54 7.67
CA LEU A 166 -16.11 -16.61 8.94
C LEU A 166 -17.24 -17.63 8.88
N VAL A 167 -17.95 -17.68 7.75
CA VAL A 167 -19.11 -18.57 7.57
C VAL A 167 -18.66 -20.02 7.31
N ARG A 168 -17.58 -20.22 6.54
CA ARG A 168 -17.13 -21.56 6.10
C ARG A 168 -15.61 -21.74 6.18
N PRO A 169 -15.00 -21.65 7.38
CA PRO A 169 -13.55 -21.75 7.55
C PRO A 169 -12.96 -23.13 7.27
N GLU A 170 -13.78 -24.16 7.04
CA GLU A 170 -13.30 -25.53 6.76
C GLU A 170 -13.39 -25.92 5.29
N GLU A 171 -14.29 -25.26 4.55
CA GLU A 171 -14.53 -25.51 3.13
C GLU A 171 -13.71 -24.56 2.27
N GLU A 172 -13.62 -23.29 2.66
CA GLU A 172 -13.10 -22.24 1.80
C GLU A 172 -11.59 -22.09 1.93
N ARG A 173 -10.88 -22.22 0.80
CA ARG A 173 -9.42 -22.19 0.70
C ARG A 173 -8.97 -21.54 -0.59
N VAL A 174 -7.96 -20.68 -0.50
CA VAL A 174 -7.34 -20.06 -1.67
C VAL A 174 -6.59 -21.14 -2.47
N GLY A 175 -6.81 -21.15 -3.80
CA GLY A 175 -6.23 -22.14 -4.71
C GLY A 175 -7.09 -23.39 -4.89
N ILE A 176 -8.01 -23.67 -3.97
CA ILE A 176 -8.84 -24.90 -3.99
C ILE A 176 -10.31 -24.57 -4.27
N THR A 177 -10.84 -23.55 -3.58
CA THR A 177 -12.24 -23.13 -3.75
C THR A 177 -12.38 -21.90 -4.62
N PRO A 178 -13.40 -21.82 -5.50
CA PRO A 178 -13.59 -20.68 -6.39
C PRO A 178 -13.81 -19.36 -5.64
N GLY A 179 -14.64 -19.37 -4.58
CA GLY A 179 -15.02 -18.17 -3.84
C GLY A 179 -13.83 -17.48 -3.21
N ALA A 180 -13.10 -18.20 -2.35
CA ALA A 180 -11.87 -17.72 -1.74
C ALA A 180 -10.83 -17.25 -2.77
N THR A 181 -10.66 -18.01 -3.86
CA THR A 181 -9.66 -17.71 -4.90
C THR A 181 -9.99 -16.43 -5.66
N VAL A 182 -11.25 -16.20 -6.02
CA VAL A 182 -11.70 -14.98 -6.70
C VAL A 182 -11.51 -13.76 -5.81
N PHE A 183 -11.92 -13.83 -4.54
CA PHE A 183 -11.74 -12.71 -3.62
C PHE A 183 -10.27 -12.42 -3.33
N PHE A 184 -9.45 -13.46 -3.16
CA PHE A 184 -8.01 -13.31 -3.02
C PHE A 184 -7.39 -12.61 -4.23
N GLY A 185 -7.69 -13.08 -5.45
CA GLY A 185 -7.18 -12.51 -6.68
C GLY A 185 -7.61 -11.05 -6.85
N ALA A 186 -8.90 -10.76 -6.67
CA ALA A 186 -9.44 -9.41 -6.76
C ALA A 186 -8.80 -8.46 -5.74
N ALA A 187 -8.70 -8.87 -4.47
CA ALA A 187 -8.09 -8.07 -3.41
C ALA A 187 -6.60 -7.81 -3.70
N ARG A 188 -5.84 -8.83 -4.12
CA ARG A 188 -4.41 -8.73 -4.38
C ARG A 188 -4.08 -7.88 -5.60
N ILE A 189 -4.77 -8.12 -6.72
CA ILE A 189 -4.62 -7.34 -7.96
C ILE A 189 -4.94 -5.87 -7.70
N SER A 190 -6.10 -5.58 -7.12
CA SER A 190 -6.54 -4.21 -6.86
C SER A 190 -5.64 -3.49 -5.84
N PHE A 191 -5.18 -4.17 -4.79
CA PHE A 191 -4.24 -3.61 -3.82
C PHE A 191 -2.94 -3.16 -4.50
N TYR A 192 -2.26 -4.07 -5.20
CA TYR A 192 -0.98 -3.74 -5.82
C TYR A 192 -1.12 -2.69 -6.92
N THR A 193 -2.11 -2.84 -7.80
CA THR A 193 -2.37 -1.83 -8.83
C THR A 193 -2.69 -0.47 -8.22
N SER A 194 -3.45 -0.40 -7.12
CA SER A 194 -3.73 0.87 -6.45
C SER A 194 -2.47 1.54 -5.92
N ILE A 195 -1.60 0.80 -5.21
CA ILE A 195 -0.36 1.35 -4.66
C ILE A 195 0.58 1.83 -5.77
N TYR A 196 0.76 1.03 -6.82
CA TYR A 196 1.69 1.35 -7.91
C TYR A 196 1.18 2.43 -8.86
N LEU A 197 -0.13 2.66 -8.95
CA LEU A 197 -0.68 3.84 -9.61
C LEU A 197 -0.53 5.10 -8.75
N PHE A 198 -0.64 4.94 -7.43
CA PHE A 198 -0.63 6.05 -6.49
C PHE A 198 0.76 6.68 -6.29
N GLN A 199 1.78 5.86 -6.05
CA GLN A 199 3.14 6.33 -5.73
C GLN A 199 3.73 7.30 -6.80
N PRO A 200 3.76 6.96 -8.09
CA PRO A 200 4.28 7.87 -9.12
C PRO A 200 3.37 9.09 -9.33
N ALA A 201 2.06 8.98 -9.09
CA ALA A 201 1.14 10.12 -9.13
C ALA A 201 1.44 11.13 -8.01
N LEU A 202 1.77 10.64 -6.81
CA LEU A 202 2.18 11.47 -5.68
C LEU A 202 3.49 12.20 -5.98
N ILE A 203 4.53 11.47 -6.43
CA ILE A 203 5.82 12.06 -6.82
C ILE A 203 5.63 13.10 -7.93
N GLY A 204 4.84 12.75 -8.95
CA GLY A 204 4.53 13.66 -10.04
C GLY A 204 3.81 14.92 -9.59
N SER A 205 2.94 14.85 -8.58
CA SER A 205 2.27 16.02 -8.01
C SER A 205 3.21 16.94 -7.22
N LEU A 206 4.23 16.38 -6.56
CA LEU A 206 5.19 17.12 -5.74
C LEU A 206 6.28 17.78 -6.59
N LEU A 207 6.65 17.17 -7.72
CA LEU A 207 7.73 17.64 -8.60
C LEU A 207 7.22 18.47 -9.79
N LYS A 208 5.94 18.85 -9.83
CA LYS A 208 5.42 19.72 -10.90
C LYS A 208 6.21 21.02 -10.95
N GLY A 209 6.73 21.37 -12.13
CA GLY A 209 7.41 22.64 -12.40
C GLY A 209 8.88 22.53 -12.82
N SER A 210 9.51 21.35 -12.77
CA SER A 210 10.90 21.17 -13.22
C SER A 210 11.00 20.16 -14.38
N ARG A 211 11.48 20.60 -15.55
CA ARG A 211 11.75 19.72 -16.72
C ARG A 211 12.70 18.57 -16.37
N ALA A 212 13.71 18.84 -15.52
CA ALA A 212 14.66 17.82 -15.07
C ALA A 212 14.00 16.66 -14.31
N THR A 213 12.82 16.87 -13.72
CA THR A 213 12.09 15.84 -12.96
C THR A 213 11.13 15.00 -13.80
N GLN A 214 10.77 15.43 -15.01
CA GLN A 214 9.86 14.68 -15.89
C GLN A 214 10.42 13.29 -16.24
N TYR A 215 11.71 13.22 -16.56
CA TYR A 215 12.40 11.95 -16.82
C TYR A 215 12.32 10.99 -15.61
N LEU A 216 12.47 11.53 -14.39
CA LEU A 216 12.39 10.75 -13.16
C LEU A 216 10.98 10.20 -12.94
N ILE A 217 9.96 11.03 -13.17
CA ILE A 217 8.55 10.65 -13.07
C ILE A 217 8.23 9.53 -14.07
N HIS A 218 8.64 9.69 -15.34
CA HIS A 218 8.42 8.68 -16.38
C HIS A 218 9.06 7.34 -16.02
N ARG A 219 10.33 7.33 -15.60
CA ARG A 219 11.01 6.09 -15.16
C ARG A 219 10.33 5.44 -13.96
N THR A 220 9.88 6.24 -13.00
CA THR A 220 9.12 5.74 -11.84
C THR A 220 7.81 5.09 -12.25
N TYR A 221 7.10 5.65 -13.24
CA TYR A 221 5.89 5.02 -13.79
C TYR A 221 6.18 3.69 -14.48
N VAL A 222 7.25 3.58 -15.26
CA VAL A 222 7.63 2.32 -15.93
C VAL A 222 7.93 1.24 -14.89
N ILE A 223 8.73 1.54 -13.87
CA ILE A 223 9.04 0.59 -12.78
C ILE A 223 7.75 0.19 -12.04
N SER A 224 6.89 1.15 -11.72
CA SER A 224 5.62 0.88 -11.03
C SER A 224 4.68 0.03 -11.89
N ALA A 225 4.69 0.20 -13.21
CA ALA A 225 3.92 -0.64 -14.14
C ALA A 225 4.43 -2.10 -14.13
N VAL A 226 5.75 -2.31 -14.15
CA VAL A 226 6.36 -3.65 -14.04
C VAL A 226 5.97 -4.31 -12.71
N LEU A 227 6.07 -3.56 -11.60
CA LEU A 227 5.67 -4.09 -10.28
C LEU A 227 4.17 -4.36 -10.18
N SER A 228 3.34 -3.56 -10.82
CA SER A 228 1.90 -3.84 -10.92
C SER A 228 1.63 -5.10 -11.73
N ALA A 229 2.36 -5.34 -12.82
CA ALA A 229 2.22 -6.57 -13.60
C ALA A 229 2.64 -7.79 -12.78
N MET A 230 3.71 -7.70 -11.99
CA MET A 230 4.10 -8.74 -11.03
C MET A 230 3.01 -8.97 -9.98
N GLY A 231 2.44 -7.91 -9.40
CA GLY A 231 1.33 -8.00 -8.46
C GLY A 231 0.11 -8.70 -9.06
N VAL A 232 -0.22 -8.39 -10.32
CA VAL A 232 -1.30 -9.06 -11.07
C VAL A 232 -1.01 -10.55 -11.25
N LEU A 233 0.21 -10.89 -11.66
CA LEU A 233 0.64 -12.28 -11.81
C LEU A 233 0.49 -13.06 -10.49
N THR A 234 0.91 -12.49 -9.35
CA THR A 234 0.75 -13.13 -8.03
C THR A 234 -0.72 -13.32 -7.63
N GLY A 235 -1.63 -12.46 -8.08
CA GLY A 235 -3.06 -12.60 -7.85
C GLY A 235 -3.72 -13.68 -8.70
N ILE A 236 -3.16 -13.96 -9.88
CA ILE A 236 -3.68 -14.95 -10.83
C ILE A 236 -3.13 -16.36 -10.58
N LEU A 237 -1.92 -16.49 -10.04
CA LEU A 237 -1.29 -17.80 -9.79
C LEU A 237 -2.17 -18.84 -9.07
N PRO A 238 -2.94 -18.50 -8.01
CA PRO A 238 -3.81 -19.49 -7.35
C PRO A 238 -4.90 -20.08 -8.25
N PHE A 239 -5.28 -19.40 -9.34
CA PHE A 239 -6.24 -19.95 -10.29
C PHE A 239 -5.67 -21.18 -11.03
N ILE A 240 -4.34 -21.29 -11.17
CA ILE A 240 -3.72 -22.46 -11.79
C ILE A 240 -4.01 -23.70 -10.95
N GLU A 241 -3.89 -23.61 -9.63
CA GLU A 241 -4.23 -24.70 -8.70
C GLU A 241 -5.72 -25.05 -8.79
N LEU A 242 -6.58 -24.02 -8.79
CA LEU A 242 -8.04 -24.18 -8.89
C LEU A 242 -8.45 -24.96 -10.15
N PHE A 243 -7.81 -24.67 -11.29
CA PHE A 243 -8.10 -25.34 -12.56
C PHE A 243 -7.38 -26.68 -12.72
N ALA A 244 -6.26 -26.90 -12.03
CA ALA A 244 -5.56 -28.18 -12.04
C ALA A 244 -6.35 -29.28 -11.30
N GLY A 245 -7.26 -28.90 -10.39
CA GLY A 245 -8.08 -29.87 -9.63
C GLY A 245 -7.27 -30.71 -8.64
N ASP A 246 -6.05 -30.27 -8.35
CA ASP A 246 -5.19 -30.87 -7.34
C ASP A 246 -5.68 -30.33 -6.00
N ASN A 247 -6.18 -31.19 -5.09
CA ASN A 247 -6.83 -30.79 -3.82
C ASN A 247 -5.85 -30.17 -2.79
N GLY A 248 -4.86 -29.39 -3.26
CA GLY A 248 -3.78 -28.78 -2.49
C GLY A 248 -2.64 -29.73 -2.10
N LYS A 249 -2.58 -30.95 -2.66
CA LYS A 249 -1.61 -31.99 -2.24
C LYS A 249 -0.45 -32.20 -3.21
N GLY A 250 -0.64 -31.98 -4.51
CA GLY A 250 0.41 -32.27 -5.48
C GLY A 250 1.42 -31.15 -5.73
N ALA A 251 2.35 -31.45 -6.64
CA ALA A 251 3.47 -30.58 -6.98
C ALA A 251 3.02 -29.22 -7.57
N VAL A 252 1.84 -29.17 -8.18
CA VAL A 252 1.28 -27.93 -8.73
C VAL A 252 0.97 -26.93 -7.60
N ALA A 253 0.31 -27.40 -6.55
CA ALA A 253 -0.05 -26.57 -5.39
C ALA A 253 1.21 -25.99 -4.71
N GLN A 254 2.24 -26.82 -4.51
CA GLN A 254 3.54 -26.38 -4.00
C GLN A 254 4.22 -25.36 -4.94
N ALA A 255 4.23 -25.61 -6.25
CA ALA A 255 4.82 -24.69 -7.21
C ALA A 255 4.09 -23.34 -7.25
N VAL A 256 2.76 -23.34 -7.19
CA VAL A 256 1.92 -22.13 -7.12
C VAL A 256 2.19 -21.37 -5.84
N TYR A 257 2.27 -22.07 -4.70
CA TYR A 257 2.62 -21.50 -3.40
C TYR A 257 3.98 -20.79 -3.44
N LEU A 258 5.03 -21.51 -3.85
CA LEU A 258 6.40 -20.99 -3.90
C LEU A 258 6.55 -19.86 -4.90
N SER A 259 5.87 -19.94 -6.04
CA SER A 259 5.86 -18.87 -7.03
C SER A 259 5.17 -17.62 -6.48
N THR A 260 4.04 -17.78 -5.80
CA THR A 260 3.30 -16.66 -5.19
C THR A 260 4.14 -15.97 -4.13
N MET A 261 4.77 -16.72 -3.22
CA MET A 261 5.62 -16.16 -2.17
C MET A 261 6.92 -15.58 -2.71
N GLY A 262 7.60 -16.30 -3.61
CA GLY A 262 8.85 -15.86 -4.22
C GLY A 262 8.69 -14.58 -5.04
N LEU A 263 7.64 -14.48 -5.86
CA LEU A 263 7.33 -13.26 -6.61
C LEU A 263 6.97 -12.10 -5.68
N THR A 264 6.29 -12.36 -4.57
CA THR A 264 5.95 -11.31 -3.60
C THR A 264 7.19 -10.78 -2.88
N LEU A 265 8.10 -11.68 -2.50
CA LEU A 265 9.39 -11.29 -1.93
C LEU A 265 10.21 -10.47 -2.93
N LEU A 266 10.29 -10.92 -4.18
CA LEU A 266 10.97 -10.20 -5.25
C LEU A 266 10.35 -8.81 -5.46
N GLN A 267 9.02 -8.73 -5.46
CA GLN A 267 8.27 -7.49 -5.60
C GLN A 267 8.57 -6.50 -4.45
N ILE A 268 8.64 -6.97 -3.20
CA ILE A 268 9.02 -6.13 -2.05
C ILE A 268 10.49 -5.68 -2.15
N ALA A 269 11.40 -6.56 -2.59
CA ALA A 269 12.80 -6.21 -2.81
C ALA A 269 12.95 -5.13 -3.89
N CYS A 270 12.27 -5.29 -5.03
CA CYS A 270 12.26 -4.30 -6.09
C CYS A 270 11.65 -2.96 -5.64
N LEU A 271 10.60 -3.00 -4.80
CA LEU A 271 10.03 -1.81 -4.17
C LEU A 271 11.04 -1.06 -3.28
N GLY A 272 11.81 -1.80 -2.46
CA GLY A 272 12.85 -1.21 -1.63
C GLY A 272 13.97 -0.57 -2.46
N ILE A 273 14.39 -1.25 -3.54
CA ILE A 273 15.37 -0.71 -4.50
C ILE A 273 14.84 0.54 -5.18
N GLN A 274 13.58 0.53 -5.63
CA GLN A 274 12.93 1.69 -6.25
C GLN A 274 12.87 2.87 -5.28
N ALA A 275 12.43 2.67 -4.03
CA ALA A 275 12.34 3.73 -3.03
C ALA A 275 13.72 4.37 -2.77
N GLN A 276 14.76 3.55 -2.62
CA GLN A 276 16.12 4.04 -2.40
C GLN A 276 16.67 4.80 -3.62
N TRP A 277 16.41 4.30 -4.83
CA TRP A 277 16.80 4.96 -6.07
C TRP A 277 16.08 6.31 -6.25
N THR A 278 14.76 6.33 -6.07
CA THR A 278 13.94 7.54 -6.16
C THR A 278 14.40 8.57 -5.16
N LYS A 279 14.62 8.18 -3.89
CA LYS A 279 15.15 9.07 -2.85
C LYS A 279 16.46 9.73 -3.27
N GLY A 280 17.43 8.96 -3.75
CA GLY A 280 18.73 9.49 -4.18
C GLY A 280 18.60 10.49 -5.34
N ARG A 281 17.72 10.20 -6.30
CA ARG A 281 17.48 11.08 -7.46
C ARG A 281 16.72 12.35 -7.10
N VAL A 282 15.67 12.24 -6.27
CA VAL A 282 14.87 13.39 -5.80
C VAL A 282 15.74 14.35 -4.99
N VAL A 283 16.56 13.84 -4.06
CA VAL A 283 17.47 14.68 -3.26
C VAL A 283 18.40 15.48 -4.16
N LYS A 284 19.05 14.82 -5.13
CA LYS A 284 19.96 15.50 -6.07
C LYS A 284 19.24 16.54 -6.93
N ALA A 285 18.03 16.24 -7.40
CA ALA A 285 17.24 17.18 -8.21
C ALA A 285 16.77 18.40 -7.42
N LEU A 286 16.37 18.21 -6.15
CA LEU A 286 15.95 19.29 -5.28
C LEU A 286 17.12 20.14 -4.79
N ASP A 287 18.29 19.54 -4.56
CA ASP A 287 19.51 20.28 -4.21
C ASP A 287 19.95 21.21 -5.34
N MET A 288 19.95 20.71 -6.57
CA MET A 288 20.23 21.54 -7.75
C MET A 288 19.20 22.66 -7.92
N SER A 289 17.92 22.35 -7.67
CA SER A 289 16.85 23.36 -7.75
C SER A 289 16.98 24.41 -6.63
N TYR A 290 17.43 24.01 -5.44
CA TYR A 290 17.67 24.91 -4.32
C TYR A 290 18.89 25.81 -4.56
N GLU A 291 19.98 25.28 -5.12
CA GLU A 291 21.15 26.10 -5.47
C GLU A 291 20.79 27.23 -6.45
N LEU A 292 19.88 26.97 -7.39
CA LEU A 292 19.42 27.96 -8.37
C LEU A 292 18.40 28.95 -7.81
N THR A 293 17.42 28.47 -7.04
CA THR A 293 16.28 29.30 -6.60
C THR A 293 16.44 29.90 -5.20
N ARG A 294 17.28 29.29 -4.35
CA ARG A 294 17.42 29.58 -2.91
C ARG A 294 16.08 29.69 -2.17
N SER A 295 15.08 28.91 -2.59
CA SER A 295 13.74 28.94 -2.02
C SER A 295 13.60 27.99 -0.83
N ASP A 296 13.17 28.51 0.33
CA ASP A 296 12.90 27.71 1.54
C ASP A 296 11.83 26.64 1.30
N ARG A 297 10.87 26.91 0.40
CA ARG A 297 9.85 25.95 0.00
C ARG A 297 10.46 24.67 -0.57
N THR A 298 11.56 24.77 -1.31
CA THR A 298 12.27 23.61 -1.88
C THR A 298 12.89 22.75 -0.78
N LEU A 299 13.39 23.37 0.31
CA LEU A 299 13.92 22.66 1.47
C LEU A 299 12.83 21.94 2.25
N GLU A 300 11.67 22.57 2.46
CA GLU A 300 10.52 21.94 3.10
C GLU A 300 10.02 20.73 2.31
N LEU A 301 9.90 20.89 0.99
CA LEU A 301 9.52 19.80 0.08
C LEU A 301 10.53 18.65 0.13
N LYS A 302 11.82 18.98 0.12
CA LYS A 302 12.92 18.00 0.25
C LYS A 302 12.80 17.24 1.57
N ALA A 303 12.62 17.93 2.69
CA ALA A 303 12.49 17.31 4.00
C ALA A 303 11.28 16.36 4.07
N ALA A 304 10.13 16.78 3.54
CA ALA A 304 8.92 15.97 3.50
C ALA A 304 9.09 14.70 2.63
N LEU A 305 9.67 14.85 1.44
CA LEU A 305 9.94 13.73 0.52
C LEU A 305 10.95 12.74 1.12
N VAL A 306 12.04 13.23 1.70
CA VAL A 306 13.04 12.38 2.34
C VAL A 306 12.48 11.63 3.55
N ALA A 307 11.62 12.28 4.33
CA ALA A 307 10.94 11.64 5.46
C ALA A 307 10.00 10.52 4.98
N MET A 308 9.20 10.78 3.94
CA MET A 308 8.30 9.80 3.33
C MET A 308 9.06 8.59 2.77
N GLU A 309 10.12 8.82 1.99
CA GLU A 309 10.93 7.74 1.41
C GLU A 309 11.67 6.94 2.48
N ARG A 310 12.13 7.58 3.56
CA ARG A 310 12.74 6.87 4.69
C ARG A 310 11.73 5.96 5.38
N GLU A 311 10.49 6.39 5.54
CA GLU A 311 9.43 5.56 6.10
C GLU A 311 9.13 4.36 5.20
N ASN A 312 9.04 4.58 3.87
CA ASN A 312 8.85 3.51 2.89
C ASN A 312 9.97 2.47 2.95
N VAL A 313 11.25 2.90 2.96
CA VAL A 313 12.40 1.98 3.05
C VAL A 313 12.35 1.13 4.32
N VAL A 314 12.01 1.71 5.47
CA VAL A 314 11.88 0.97 6.74
C VAL A 314 10.71 -0.02 6.68
N GLN A 315 9.58 0.37 6.10
CA GLN A 315 8.43 -0.51 5.94
C GLN A 315 8.71 -1.67 5.00
N THR A 316 9.30 -1.41 3.83
CA THR A 316 9.68 -2.45 2.87
C THR A 316 10.74 -3.38 3.45
N GLY A 317 11.71 -2.85 4.20
CA GLY A 317 12.71 -3.67 4.88
C GLY A 317 12.10 -4.59 5.95
N GLY A 318 11.20 -4.06 6.77
CA GLY A 318 10.45 -4.86 7.75
C GLY A 318 9.58 -5.93 7.11
N GLN A 319 8.85 -5.58 6.04
CA GLN A 319 8.04 -6.53 5.28
C GLN A 319 8.91 -7.60 4.59
N ALA A 320 10.04 -7.23 3.98
CA ALA A 320 10.95 -8.17 3.35
C ALA A 320 11.48 -9.19 4.37
N LEU A 321 11.88 -8.74 5.56
CA LEU A 321 12.32 -9.62 6.64
C LEU A 321 11.22 -10.62 7.02
N ILE A 322 9.99 -10.13 7.20
CA ILE A 322 8.83 -10.98 7.50
C ILE A 322 8.65 -12.00 6.36
N TYR A 323 8.59 -11.58 5.10
CA TYR A 323 8.41 -12.48 3.97
C TYR A 323 9.57 -13.47 3.78
N ILE A 324 10.81 -13.10 4.07
CA ILE A 324 11.95 -14.03 4.08
C ILE A 324 11.66 -15.13 5.10
N VAL A 325 11.33 -14.75 6.33
CA VAL A 325 10.94 -15.72 7.37
C VAL A 325 9.76 -16.57 6.87
N LEU A 326 8.75 -15.99 6.22
CA LEU A 326 7.59 -16.70 5.68
C LEU A 326 7.84 -17.51 4.40
N VAL A 327 8.93 -17.33 3.68
CA VAL A 327 9.30 -18.21 2.58
C VAL A 327 9.93 -19.49 3.15
N PHE A 328 10.64 -19.37 4.27
CA PHE A 328 11.33 -20.50 4.90
C PHE A 328 10.50 -21.22 5.98
N VAL A 329 9.67 -20.51 6.75
CA VAL A 329 8.78 -21.07 7.78
C VAL A 329 7.75 -22.10 7.27
N PRO A 330 7.15 -21.99 6.07
CA PRO A 330 6.20 -22.97 5.55
C PRO A 330 6.81 -24.34 5.30
N TYR A 331 8.13 -24.42 5.14
CA TYR A 331 8.85 -25.69 5.10
C TYR A 331 9.04 -26.31 6.49
N VAL A 332 8.79 -25.51 7.54
CA VAL A 332 8.88 -25.89 8.95
C VAL A 332 7.48 -26.06 9.57
N ALA A 333 6.47 -25.30 9.11
CA ALA A 333 5.09 -25.37 9.57
C ALA A 333 4.10 -24.69 8.59
N ASN A 334 2.97 -25.35 8.28
CA ASN A 334 1.90 -24.90 7.38
C ASN A 334 1.06 -23.77 8.02
N PHE A 335 1.69 -22.64 8.37
CA PHE A 335 1.06 -21.51 9.04
C PHE A 335 0.43 -20.48 8.07
N HIS A 336 0.38 -20.76 6.77
CA HIS A 336 -0.06 -19.78 5.78
C HIS A 336 -1.47 -19.22 6.07
N SER A 337 -2.39 -20.08 6.52
CA SER A 337 -3.77 -19.70 6.83
C SER A 337 -3.88 -18.67 7.97
N TYR A 338 -2.90 -18.61 8.88
CA TYR A 338 -2.83 -17.54 9.90
C TYR A 338 -2.22 -16.26 9.34
N TRP A 339 -1.25 -16.39 8.43
CA TRP A 339 -0.53 -15.26 7.85
C TRP A 339 -1.35 -14.46 6.86
N LEU A 340 -2.24 -15.12 6.11
CA LEU A 340 -3.07 -14.46 5.13
C LEU A 340 -3.90 -13.29 5.74
N PRO A 341 -4.72 -13.49 6.79
CA PRO A 341 -5.47 -12.40 7.41
C PRO A 341 -4.57 -11.34 8.07
N VAL A 342 -3.42 -11.74 8.64
CA VAL A 342 -2.46 -10.81 9.26
C VAL A 342 -1.78 -9.92 8.22
N GLY A 343 -1.34 -10.49 7.10
CA GLY A 343 -0.73 -9.75 5.99
C GLY A 343 -1.71 -8.72 5.40
N TRP A 344 -3.00 -9.05 5.39
CA TRP A 344 -4.05 -8.15 4.93
C TRP A 344 -4.32 -6.97 5.86
N PHE A 345 -3.90 -7.00 7.13
CA PHE A 345 -3.92 -5.81 7.98
C PHE A 345 -3.04 -4.70 7.39
N ALA A 346 -1.91 -5.06 6.79
CA ALA A 346 -1.05 -4.08 6.12
C ALA A 346 -1.77 -3.42 4.93
N TYR A 347 -2.60 -4.18 4.19
CA TYR A 347 -3.33 -3.64 3.04
C TYR A 347 -4.32 -2.56 3.49
N ILE A 348 -5.08 -2.85 4.55
CA ILE A 348 -6.05 -1.93 5.13
C ILE A 348 -5.37 -0.66 5.65
N ILE A 349 -4.25 -0.80 6.38
CA ILE A 349 -3.50 0.34 6.95
C ILE A 349 -2.92 1.21 5.83
N LEU A 350 -2.31 0.60 4.82
CA LEU A 350 -1.72 1.31 3.69
C LEU A 350 -2.80 2.01 2.85
N GLY A 351 -3.97 1.38 2.64
CA GLY A 351 -5.10 2.00 1.95
C GLY A 351 -5.55 3.33 2.57
N VAL A 352 -5.62 3.40 3.91
CA VAL A 352 -5.95 4.65 4.61
C VAL A 352 -4.84 5.68 4.52
N LYS A 353 -3.56 5.26 4.60
CA LYS A 353 -2.44 6.18 4.40
C LYS A 353 -2.50 6.83 3.02
N VAL A 354 -2.72 6.02 1.99
CA VAL A 354 -2.89 6.46 0.58
C VAL A 354 -4.05 7.46 0.45
N ALA A 355 -5.17 7.20 1.10
CA ALA A 355 -6.32 8.12 1.11
C ALA A 355 -6.06 9.45 1.88
N LYS A 356 -5.14 9.45 2.85
CA LYS A 356 -4.83 10.64 3.66
C LYS A 356 -3.71 11.51 3.10
N THR A 357 -2.63 10.90 2.59
CA THR A 357 -1.47 11.65 2.04
C THR A 357 -1.83 12.52 0.85
N THR A 358 -2.99 12.27 0.25
CA THR A 358 -3.53 13.09 -0.81
C THR A 358 -4.18 14.39 -0.32
N ILE A 359 -4.62 14.52 0.92
CA ILE A 359 -5.50 15.64 1.32
C ILE A 359 -4.73 16.95 1.57
N ASP A 360 -3.44 16.89 1.90
CA ASP A 360 -2.67 18.06 2.35
C ASP A 360 -2.22 19.04 1.24
N ASN A 361 -2.91 19.09 0.09
CA ASN A 361 -2.65 20.06 -0.99
C ASN A 361 -2.93 21.54 -0.61
N LYS A 362 -3.07 21.87 0.68
CA LYS A 362 -3.11 23.25 1.20
C LYS A 362 -1.86 24.08 0.87
N PHE A 363 -0.79 23.47 0.36
CA PHE A 363 0.44 24.16 -0.05
C PHE A 363 0.33 24.99 -1.35
N GLY A 364 -0.83 25.04 -2.03
CA GLY A 364 -0.94 25.63 -3.37
C GLY A 364 -1.83 26.86 -3.56
N THR A 365 -2.86 27.07 -2.74
CA THR A 365 -3.94 28.03 -3.09
C THR A 365 -4.15 29.15 -2.07
N GLY A 366 -3.24 29.30 -1.11
CA GLY A 366 -3.26 30.35 -0.11
C GLY A 366 -2.55 31.64 -0.51
N SER A 367 -2.35 31.94 -1.81
CA SER A 367 -2.18 33.34 -2.19
C SER A 367 -3.56 33.95 -2.04
N LYS A 368 -3.85 34.49 -0.85
CA LYS A 368 -4.92 35.46 -0.68
C LYS A 368 -4.64 36.55 -1.71
N SER A 369 -5.30 36.47 -2.87
CA SER A 369 -5.43 37.62 -3.75
C SER A 369 -5.88 38.73 -2.84
N GLY A 370 -5.03 39.76 -2.72
CA GLY A 370 -5.33 40.94 -1.93
C GLY A 370 -6.78 41.30 -2.20
N THR A 371 -7.57 41.38 -1.13
CA THR A 371 -8.84 42.05 -1.17
C THR A 371 -8.56 43.38 -1.84
N ALA A 372 -8.98 43.54 -3.10
CA ALA A 372 -8.97 44.81 -3.76
C ALA A 372 -9.89 45.67 -2.89
N SER A 373 -9.28 46.47 -2.01
CA SER A 373 -9.96 47.56 -1.36
C SER A 373 -10.39 48.48 -2.49
N THR A 374 -11.62 48.29 -2.94
CA THR A 374 -12.40 49.29 -3.64
C THR A 374 -12.47 50.46 -2.69
N GLY A 375 -11.50 51.38 -2.83
CA GLY A 375 -11.58 52.68 -2.20
C GLY A 375 -12.85 53.35 -2.72
N PRO A 376 -13.76 53.80 -1.83
CA PRO A 376 -14.78 54.74 -2.25
C PRO A 376 -14.06 56.06 -2.55
N ALA A 377 -14.16 56.47 -3.81
CA ALA A 377 -13.97 57.85 -4.20
C ALA A 377 -15.10 58.67 -3.57
N ASP A 378 -14.76 59.52 -2.61
CA ASP A 378 -15.49 60.70 -2.13
C ASP A 378 -14.74 61.20 -0.88
N SER A 379 -14.57 62.48 -0.57
CA SER A 379 -14.91 63.75 -1.18
C SER A 379 -14.20 64.82 -0.31
N THR A 380 -13.80 65.92 -0.92
CA THR A 380 -13.22 67.13 -0.30
C THR A 380 -14.04 67.66 0.89
N SER A 381 -13.39 67.87 2.04
CA SER A 381 -13.80 68.84 3.06
C SER A 381 -12.56 69.43 3.76
N PRO A 382 -12.40 70.76 3.83
CA PRO A 382 -11.37 71.39 4.63
C PRO A 382 -11.95 71.74 6.00
N ASN A 383 -11.44 71.16 7.09
CA ASN A 383 -11.36 71.95 8.31
C ASN A 383 -10.29 71.49 9.31
N SER A 384 -9.70 72.52 9.88
CA SER A 384 -8.70 72.65 10.93
C SER A 384 -8.88 71.80 12.19
N GLY A 385 -7.75 71.44 12.82
CA GLY A 385 -7.72 70.95 14.19
C GLY A 385 -6.45 70.17 14.54
N ASP A 386 -5.45 70.88 15.07
CA ASP A 386 -4.27 70.33 15.75
C ASP A 386 -4.59 69.14 16.67
N THR A 387 -3.85 68.04 16.53
CA THR A 387 -3.34 67.28 17.68
C THR A 387 -2.22 66.34 17.27
N SER A 388 -1.22 66.30 18.14
CA SER A 388 0.08 65.69 18.01
C SER A 388 0.06 64.15 18.15
N GLY A 389 0.94 63.50 17.38
CA GLY A 389 1.70 62.35 17.85
C GLY A 389 1.20 60.95 17.48
N PHE A 390 1.62 60.43 16.33
CA PHE A 390 2.34 59.14 16.23
C PHE A 390 2.87 58.95 14.80
N ARG A 391 4.20 58.91 14.64
CA ARG A 391 4.89 58.74 13.36
C ARG A 391 5.21 57.26 13.17
N ALA A 392 4.32 56.51 12.50
CA ALA A 392 4.65 55.18 11.99
C ALA A 392 5.34 55.33 10.62
N GLN A 393 6.57 54.82 10.52
CA GLN A 393 7.32 54.72 9.27
C GLN A 393 6.52 53.89 8.25
N GLN A 394 6.07 54.54 7.17
CA GLN A 394 5.69 53.86 5.94
C GLN A 394 6.95 53.19 5.37
N THR A 395 7.00 51.86 5.47
CA THR A 395 7.93 51.05 4.70
C THR A 395 7.48 51.14 3.24
N GLN A 396 8.28 51.81 2.44
CA GLN A 396 8.17 51.90 1.00
C GLN A 396 8.35 50.48 0.44
N VAL A 397 7.25 49.78 0.16
CA VAL A 397 7.30 48.46 -0.48
C VAL A 397 7.52 48.68 -1.96
N ASP A 398 8.71 48.22 -2.31
CA ASP A 398 9.41 48.29 -3.56
C ASP A 398 8.61 47.81 -4.78
N SER A 399 8.92 48.44 -5.91
CA SER A 399 8.36 48.29 -7.25
C SER A 399 8.59 46.92 -7.94
N THR A 400 8.89 45.87 -7.16
CA THR A 400 9.19 44.52 -7.65
C THR A 400 7.96 43.63 -7.85
N THR A 401 6.78 44.01 -7.36
CA THR A 401 5.58 43.18 -7.44
C THR A 401 4.94 43.17 -8.83
N ARG A 402 5.09 44.24 -9.62
CA ARG A 402 4.49 44.34 -10.96
C ARG A 402 5.24 43.55 -12.03
N ARG A 403 6.52 43.22 -11.79
CA ARG A 403 7.33 42.35 -12.68
C ARG A 403 7.10 40.85 -12.43
N TYR A 404 6.47 40.49 -11.32
CA TYR A 404 6.14 39.10 -10.99
C TYR A 404 4.78 38.64 -11.53
N GLU A 405 3.80 39.55 -11.72
CA GLU A 405 2.52 39.18 -12.35
C GLU A 405 2.64 38.86 -13.84
N GLU A 406 3.56 39.52 -14.57
CA GLU A 406 3.81 39.22 -16.00
C GLU A 406 4.61 37.92 -16.23
N GLN A 407 5.44 37.47 -15.28
CA GLN A 407 6.13 36.18 -15.40
C GLN A 407 5.27 34.98 -14.98
N VAL A 408 4.24 35.19 -14.15
CA VAL A 408 3.34 34.12 -13.72
C VAL A 408 2.30 33.80 -14.81
N THR A 409 1.91 34.75 -15.66
CA THR A 409 1.07 34.47 -16.85
C THR A 409 1.86 33.86 -18.01
N SER A 410 3.17 34.15 -18.15
CA SER A 410 4.00 33.52 -19.19
C SER A 410 4.32 32.05 -18.92
N PHE A 411 4.38 31.63 -17.65
CA PHE A 411 4.57 30.21 -17.28
C PHE A 411 3.30 29.35 -17.45
N VAL A 412 2.12 29.99 -17.49
CA VAL A 412 0.86 29.28 -17.75
C VAL A 412 0.73 28.93 -19.23
N HIS A 413 1.19 29.79 -20.14
CA HIS A 413 1.19 29.48 -21.57
C HIS A 413 2.31 28.53 -22.03
N MET A 414 3.45 28.43 -21.33
CA MET A 414 4.48 27.41 -21.64
C MET A 414 4.08 25.97 -21.25
N SER A 415 2.90 25.77 -20.65
CA SER A 415 2.40 24.42 -20.30
C SER A 415 1.38 23.85 -21.29
N GLU A 416 0.98 24.63 -22.31
CA GLU A 416 -0.02 24.22 -23.32
C GLU A 416 0.61 23.65 -24.61
N GLU A 417 1.91 23.85 -24.85
CA GLU A 417 2.59 23.35 -26.08
C GLU A 417 3.29 22.00 -25.94
N ASP A 418 3.41 21.41 -24.74
CA ASP A 418 4.17 20.17 -24.53
C ASP A 418 3.31 18.87 -24.57
N ASP A 419 2.02 18.95 -24.95
CA ASP A 419 1.12 17.77 -25.08
C ASP A 419 1.30 17.00 -26.42
N ASP A 420 2.24 17.41 -27.30
CA ASP A 420 2.50 16.79 -28.63
C ASP A 420 3.70 15.81 -28.68
N TYR A 421 4.30 15.45 -27.54
CA TYR A 421 5.33 14.40 -27.51
C TYR A 421 4.84 13.13 -26.81
N VAL A 422 4.25 12.23 -27.62
CA VAL A 422 4.20 10.78 -27.39
C VAL A 422 5.18 10.09 -28.32
#